data_AF-A0AAU1CET6-F1
#
_entry.id   AF-A0AAU1CET6-F1
#
_cell.length_a   1.000
_cell.length_b   1.000
_cell.length_c   1.000
_cell.angle_alpha   90.00
_cell.angle_beta   90.00
_cell.angle_gamma   90.00
#
_symmetry.space_group_name_H-M   'P 1'
#
loop_
_entity.id
_entity.type
_entity.pdbx_description
1 polymer ?
#
loop_
_entity_poly.entity_id
_entity_poly.type
_entity_poly.pdbx_seq_one_letter_code
_entity_poly.pdbx_strand_id
1 'polypeptide(L)'
;MSELWAHALTWADVDPARHSFEMDADAAEELAGLVVPLLPSAEVAREDRWRSLEPVTEFLAGRYGRWACGWNWSVGEGDVDGGVVGVWCCSSDSVTTPDATAPLVVDALREWRGWLEDLAERFAALAPPENTAASSADLWYWERACTRLVTVVADRTQADSGWYGHCMQVLRWFLAYNGIDEGQAEEIVENAVGGQFGSWIAPDVPVVDAVSSRFARGVGGIR
;
A
#
# COMPACT_ATOMS: atom_id res chain seq x y z
N MET A 1 5.51 16.14 14.50
CA MET A 1 4.99 15.86 13.14
C MET A 1 4.86 14.36 13.05
N SER A 2 3.70 13.83 12.63
CA SER A 2 3.57 12.37 12.42
C SER A 2 4.46 12.00 11.24
N GLU A 3 5.31 10.98 11.38
CA GLU A 3 6.12 10.49 10.26
C GLU A 3 5.21 10.08 9.10
N LEU A 4 5.48 10.64 7.92
CA LEU A 4 4.74 10.41 6.68
C LEU A 4 5.23 9.12 6.02
N TRP A 5 4.94 7.99 6.66
CA TRP A 5 5.35 6.68 6.19
C TRP A 5 4.18 5.88 5.62
N ALA A 6 4.39 5.31 4.43
CA ALA A 6 3.37 4.53 3.74
C ALA A 6 2.92 3.30 4.56
N HIS A 7 3.86 2.63 5.23
CA HIS A 7 3.58 1.45 6.07
C HIS A 7 2.81 1.78 7.37
N ALA A 8 2.62 3.07 7.69
CA ALA A 8 1.83 3.53 8.83
C ALA A 8 0.43 4.02 8.44
N LEU A 9 0.06 3.94 7.15
CA LEU A 9 -1.25 4.33 6.67
C LEU A 9 -2.33 3.35 7.13
N THR A 10 -3.44 3.87 7.63
CA THR A 10 -4.67 3.12 7.92
C THR A 10 -5.59 3.11 6.71
N TRP A 11 -6.60 2.23 6.67
CA TRP A 11 -7.59 2.27 5.59
C TRP A 11 -8.32 3.61 5.53
N ALA A 12 -8.59 4.23 6.68
CA ALA A 12 -9.22 5.54 6.76
C ALA A 12 -8.37 6.65 6.11
N ASP A 13 -7.05 6.49 6.06
CA ASP A 13 -6.14 7.43 5.40
C ASP A 13 -6.07 7.24 3.89
N VAL A 14 -6.34 6.03 3.38
CA VAL A 14 -6.11 5.65 1.97
C VAL A 14 -7.36 5.33 1.17
N ASP A 15 -8.53 5.23 1.82
CA ASP A 15 -9.81 4.95 1.17
C ASP A 15 -10.08 5.98 0.05
N PRO A 16 -10.06 5.55 -1.23
CA PRO A 16 -10.22 6.47 -2.36
C PRO A 16 -11.52 7.26 -2.32
N ALA A 17 -12.58 6.72 -1.69
CA ALA A 17 -13.87 7.41 -1.56
C ALA A 17 -13.79 8.67 -0.68
N ARG A 18 -12.75 8.78 0.16
CA ARG A 18 -12.51 9.92 1.06
C ARG A 18 -11.61 10.99 0.45
N HIS A 19 -10.98 10.68 -0.68
CA HIS A 19 -9.96 11.51 -1.31
C HIS A 19 -10.25 11.66 -2.80
N SER A 20 -10.86 12.78 -3.21
CA SER A 20 -11.01 13.08 -4.64
C SER A 20 -9.64 13.25 -5.29
N PHE A 21 -9.42 12.57 -6.40
CA PHE A 21 -8.19 12.70 -7.18
C PHE A 21 -8.53 12.59 -8.66
N GLU A 22 -8.54 13.73 -9.35
CA GLU A 22 -8.66 13.81 -10.80
C GLU A 22 -7.34 14.31 -11.34
N MET A 23 -6.74 13.55 -12.25
CA MET A 23 -5.38 13.82 -12.75
C MET A 23 -5.33 13.60 -14.26
N ASP A 24 -5.91 14.55 -15.00
CA ASP A 24 -5.78 14.60 -16.46
C ASP A 24 -4.37 15.06 -16.89
N ALA A 25 -4.18 15.27 -18.20
CA ALA A 25 -2.87 15.65 -18.74
C ALA A 25 -2.42 17.03 -18.24
N ASP A 26 -3.32 18.02 -18.23
CA ASP A 26 -3.02 19.40 -17.84
C ASP A 26 -2.70 19.48 -16.35
N ALA A 27 -3.49 18.80 -15.50
CA ALA A 27 -3.25 18.71 -14.07
C ALA A 27 -1.92 18.03 -13.73
N ALA A 28 -1.52 17.02 -14.52
CA ALA A 28 -0.23 16.37 -14.34
C ALA A 28 0.95 17.24 -14.75
N GLU A 29 0.83 18.00 -15.84
CA GLU A 29 1.85 18.96 -16.24
C GLU A 29 2.01 20.07 -15.18
N GLU A 30 0.89 20.61 -14.67
CA GLU A 30 0.89 21.57 -13.56
C GLU A 30 1.57 20.99 -12.32
N LEU A 31 1.18 19.77 -11.91
CA LEU A 31 1.76 19.11 -10.75
C LEU A 31 3.26 18.88 -10.91
N ALA A 32 3.71 18.41 -12.08
CA ALA A 32 5.12 18.23 -12.37
C ALA A 32 5.87 19.55 -12.23
N GLY A 33 5.34 20.66 -12.78
CA GLY A 33 5.92 21.99 -12.62
C GLY A 33 6.05 22.45 -11.16
N LEU A 34 5.09 22.09 -10.30
CA LEU A 34 5.13 22.37 -8.87
C LEU A 34 6.13 21.48 -8.11
N VAL A 35 6.38 20.26 -8.59
CA VAL A 35 7.33 19.31 -8.00
C VAL A 35 8.78 19.65 -8.37
N VAL A 36 9.05 20.18 -9.56
CA VAL A 36 10.40 20.58 -10.02
C VAL A 36 11.24 21.31 -8.96
N PRO A 37 10.77 22.40 -8.31
CA PRO A 37 11.57 23.12 -7.32
C PRO A 37 11.80 22.37 -6.00
N LEU A 38 11.07 21.28 -5.75
CA LEU A 38 11.17 20.46 -4.54
C LEU A 38 12.14 19.28 -4.69
N LEU A 39 12.56 18.99 -5.92
CA LEU A 39 13.40 17.82 -6.20
C LEU A 39 14.84 18.05 -5.74
N PRO A 40 15.46 17.05 -5.09
CA PRO A 40 16.88 17.10 -4.77
C PRO A 40 17.72 17.00 -6.05
N SER A 41 18.99 17.40 -5.95
CA SER A 41 19.97 17.03 -6.98
C SER A 41 20.22 15.52 -6.96
N ALA A 42 20.65 14.96 -8.08
CA ALA A 42 21.03 13.54 -8.15
C ALA A 42 22.21 13.17 -7.21
N GLU A 43 23.01 14.13 -6.78
CA GLU A 43 24.06 13.92 -5.76
C GLU A 43 23.43 13.75 -4.38
N VAL A 44 22.56 14.68 -3.97
CA VAL A 44 21.85 14.63 -2.70
C VAL A 44 20.98 13.38 -2.59
N ALA A 45 20.29 12.99 -3.66
CA ALA A 45 19.45 11.79 -3.69
C ALA A 45 20.25 10.49 -3.48
N ARG A 46 21.53 10.46 -3.88
CA ARG A 46 22.40 9.30 -3.64
C ARG A 46 22.94 9.24 -2.22
N GLU A 47 23.23 10.40 -1.64
CA GLU A 47 23.78 10.51 -0.28
C GLU A 47 22.73 10.29 0.81
N ASP A 48 21.52 10.82 0.62
CA ASP A 48 20.42 10.71 1.57
C ASP A 48 19.16 10.16 0.88
N ARG A 49 19.17 8.84 0.66
CA ARG A 49 18.11 8.14 -0.10
C ARG A 49 16.72 8.33 0.47
N TRP A 50 16.61 8.40 1.81
CA TRP A 50 15.33 8.46 2.49
C TRP A 50 14.82 9.90 2.63
N ARG A 51 15.65 10.85 3.08
CA ARG A 51 15.17 12.18 3.45
C ARG A 51 15.19 13.18 2.30
N SER A 52 15.96 12.92 1.25
CA SER A 52 16.07 13.83 0.10
C SER A 52 14.73 14.10 -0.60
N LEU A 53 13.75 13.21 -0.44
CA LEU A 53 12.41 13.31 -1.03
C LEU A 53 11.33 13.77 -0.05
N GLU A 54 11.68 14.05 1.22
CA GLU A 54 10.73 14.56 2.21
C GLU A 54 9.96 15.81 1.72
N PRO A 55 10.58 16.82 1.07
CA PRO A 55 9.85 17.98 0.57
C PRO A 55 8.77 17.64 -0.46
N VAL A 56 9.03 16.65 -1.32
CA VAL A 56 8.05 16.17 -2.32
C VAL A 56 6.92 15.44 -1.60
N THR A 57 7.24 14.53 -0.68
CA THR A 57 6.25 13.78 0.10
C THR A 57 5.36 14.70 0.94
N GLU A 58 5.93 15.70 1.62
CA GLU A 58 5.19 16.69 2.41
C GLU A 58 4.26 17.53 1.53
N PHE A 59 4.75 17.97 0.36
CA PHE A 59 3.93 18.72 -0.60
C PHE A 59 2.74 17.89 -1.11
N LEU A 60 2.98 16.65 -1.53
CA LEU A 60 1.93 15.76 -2.04
C LEU A 60 0.91 15.41 -0.94
N ALA A 61 1.40 15.09 0.27
CA ALA A 61 0.54 14.79 1.41
C ALA A 61 -0.27 16.01 1.86
N GLY A 62 0.33 17.20 1.82
CA GLY A 62 -0.36 18.45 2.11
C GLY A 62 -1.45 18.79 1.09
N ARG A 63 -1.25 18.43 -0.19
CA ARG A 63 -2.19 18.72 -1.28
C ARG A 63 -3.33 17.69 -1.37
N TYR A 64 -3.00 16.40 -1.28
CA TYR A 64 -3.95 15.31 -1.56
C TYR A 64 -4.40 14.54 -0.32
N GLY A 65 -3.76 14.78 0.83
CA GLY A 65 -3.96 14.03 2.06
C GLY A 65 -2.91 12.93 2.25
N ARG A 66 -2.97 12.29 3.42
CA ARG A 66 -1.94 11.36 3.91
C ARG A 66 -1.71 10.16 2.97
N TRP A 67 -2.73 9.71 2.22
CA TRP A 67 -2.57 8.62 1.26
C TRP A 67 -1.41 8.86 0.28
N ALA A 68 -1.13 10.11 -0.10
CA ALA A 68 -0.12 10.41 -1.11
C ALA A 68 1.31 10.06 -0.67
N CYS A 69 1.56 9.79 0.62
CA CYS A 69 2.88 9.38 1.11
C CYS A 69 3.39 8.05 0.55
N GLY A 70 2.51 7.23 -0.05
CA GLY A 70 2.91 5.97 -0.70
C GLY A 70 3.50 6.12 -2.10
N TRP A 71 3.59 7.34 -2.65
CA TRP A 71 3.95 7.56 -4.05
C TRP A 71 5.31 6.96 -4.45
N ASN A 72 6.29 6.91 -3.54
CA ASN A 72 7.62 6.32 -3.81
C ASN A 72 7.82 4.95 -3.14
N TRP A 73 6.74 4.29 -2.70
CA TRP A 73 6.84 2.96 -2.12
C TRP A 73 7.00 1.92 -3.22
N SER A 74 8.24 1.81 -3.67
CA SER A 74 8.69 0.98 -4.79
C SER A 74 8.67 -0.50 -4.51
N VAL A 75 8.57 -1.30 -5.56
CA VAL A 75 8.80 -2.76 -5.50
C VAL A 75 10.24 -3.07 -5.08
N GLY A 76 10.42 -4.10 -4.25
CA GLY A 76 11.73 -4.58 -3.79
C GLY A 76 12.46 -3.59 -2.88
N GLU A 77 13.80 -3.67 -2.86
CA GLU A 77 14.69 -2.90 -1.95
C GLU A 77 14.85 -1.41 -2.32
N GLY A 78 13.82 -0.79 -2.88
CA GLY A 78 13.87 0.64 -3.15
C GLY A 78 13.77 1.48 -1.87
N ASP A 79 13.31 2.73 -1.98
CA ASP A 79 13.47 3.69 -0.87
C ASP A 79 12.81 3.21 0.43
N VAL A 80 11.64 2.55 0.35
CA VAL A 80 10.78 2.19 1.50
C VAL A 80 10.62 0.66 1.69
N ASP A 81 11.24 -0.14 0.81
CA ASP A 81 11.19 -1.61 0.75
C ASP A 81 9.78 -2.26 0.62
N GLY A 82 9.60 -3.17 -0.33
CA GLY A 82 8.41 -4.04 -0.43
C GLY A 82 7.09 -3.38 -0.80
N GLY A 83 7.14 -2.24 -1.49
CA GLY A 83 5.98 -1.54 -2.01
C GLY A 83 5.48 -2.07 -3.35
N VAL A 84 4.64 -1.27 -4.00
CA VAL A 84 3.88 -1.65 -5.20
C VAL A 84 4.10 -0.74 -6.40
N VAL A 85 4.81 0.37 -6.21
CA VAL A 85 5.06 1.34 -7.28
C VAL A 85 6.18 0.79 -8.15
N GLY A 86 5.89 0.52 -9.43
CA GLY A 86 6.85 -0.06 -10.36
C GLY A 86 7.61 0.98 -11.17
N VAL A 87 7.03 2.18 -11.39
CA VAL A 87 7.72 3.24 -12.15
C VAL A 87 8.85 3.91 -11.36
N TRP A 88 8.80 3.82 -10.02
CA TRP A 88 9.83 4.32 -9.13
C TRP A 88 10.70 3.16 -8.63
N CYS A 89 12.02 3.26 -8.77
CA CYS A 89 12.96 2.27 -8.26
C CYS A 89 13.49 2.69 -6.88
N CYS A 90 14.38 3.68 -6.86
CA CYS A 90 14.85 4.35 -5.67
C CYS A 90 15.32 5.77 -6.01
N SER A 91 15.49 6.60 -5.00
CA SER A 91 16.06 7.95 -5.09
C SER A 91 17.37 8.01 -5.89
N SER A 92 18.31 7.07 -5.67
CA SER A 92 19.62 7.10 -6.33
C SER A 92 19.59 6.85 -7.84
N ASP A 93 18.60 6.10 -8.32
CA ASP A 93 18.49 5.68 -9.72
C ASP A 93 17.39 6.45 -10.48
N SER A 94 16.36 6.90 -9.77
CA SER A 94 15.20 7.59 -10.36
C SER A 94 15.39 9.10 -10.42
N VAL A 95 16.16 9.69 -9.48
CA VAL A 95 16.45 11.13 -9.49
C VAL A 95 17.61 11.42 -10.44
N THR A 96 17.30 12.15 -11.52
CA THR A 96 18.28 12.55 -12.54
C THR A 96 18.31 14.06 -12.73
N THR A 97 17.55 14.59 -13.68
CA THR A 97 17.27 16.02 -13.82
C THR A 97 15.86 16.33 -13.33
N PRO A 98 15.57 17.56 -12.86
CA PRO A 98 14.22 17.90 -12.41
C PRO A 98 13.15 17.67 -13.48
N ASP A 99 13.42 18.05 -14.73
CA ASP A 99 12.47 17.89 -15.85
C ASP A 99 12.16 16.42 -16.18
N ALA A 100 13.12 15.51 -15.97
CA ALA A 100 12.90 14.08 -16.17
C ALA A 100 12.27 13.41 -14.94
N THR A 101 12.60 13.90 -13.74
CA THR A 101 12.17 13.28 -12.48
C THR A 101 10.76 13.71 -12.08
N ALA A 102 10.37 14.96 -12.34
CA ALA A 102 9.05 15.45 -11.92
C ALA A 102 7.87 14.70 -12.57
N PRO A 103 7.87 14.40 -13.89
CA PRO A 103 6.83 13.55 -14.48
C PRO A 103 6.80 12.15 -13.85
N LEU A 104 7.97 11.59 -13.50
CA LEU A 104 8.06 10.28 -12.86
C LEU A 104 7.41 10.26 -11.48
N VAL A 105 7.55 11.33 -10.70
CA VAL A 105 6.83 11.48 -9.41
C VAL A 105 5.32 11.47 -9.61
N VAL A 106 4.82 12.16 -10.65
CA VAL A 106 3.38 12.21 -10.96
C VAL A 106 2.86 10.83 -11.37
N ASP A 107 3.61 10.12 -12.22
CA ASP A 107 3.26 8.77 -12.64
C ASP A 107 3.29 7.78 -11.48
N ALA A 108 4.27 7.90 -10.58
CA ALA A 108 4.37 7.11 -9.36
C ALA A 108 3.19 7.35 -8.40
N LEU A 109 2.78 8.60 -8.23
CA LEU A 109 1.58 8.96 -7.45
C LEU A 109 0.30 8.39 -8.08
N ARG A 110 0.15 8.45 -9.40
CA ARG A 110 -0.97 7.86 -10.13
C ARG A 110 -0.99 6.34 -9.99
N GLU A 111 0.16 5.70 -10.09
CA GLU A 111 0.30 4.25 -9.93
C GLU A 111 -0.11 3.80 -8.51
N TRP A 112 0.37 4.52 -7.49
CA TRP A 112 -0.05 4.31 -6.11
C TRP A 112 -1.56 4.51 -5.94
N ARG A 113 -2.12 5.58 -6.52
CA ARG A 113 -3.56 5.83 -6.50
C ARG A 113 -4.35 4.68 -7.15
N GLY A 114 -3.95 4.24 -8.33
CA GLY A 114 -4.62 3.16 -9.05
C GLY A 114 -4.59 1.84 -8.27
N TRP A 115 -3.52 1.59 -7.53
CA TRP A 115 -3.46 0.46 -6.60
C TRP A 115 -4.51 0.56 -5.48
N LEU A 116 -4.67 1.74 -4.86
CA LEU A 116 -5.67 1.94 -3.81
C LEU A 116 -7.11 1.78 -4.34
N GLU A 117 -7.37 2.23 -5.57
CA GLU A 117 -8.66 2.07 -6.25
C GLU A 117 -8.97 0.60 -6.58
N ASP A 118 -8.01 -0.15 -7.13
CA ASP A 118 -8.15 -1.60 -7.35
C ASP A 118 -8.39 -2.36 -6.04
N LEU A 119 -7.73 -1.98 -4.94
CA LEU A 119 -8.01 -2.55 -3.63
C LEU A 119 -9.42 -2.24 -3.14
N ALA A 120 -9.91 -1.01 -3.29
CA ALA A 120 -11.27 -0.65 -2.88
C ALA A 120 -12.33 -1.48 -3.64
N GLU A 121 -12.16 -1.66 -4.95
CA GLU A 121 -13.04 -2.51 -5.76
C GLU A 121 -13.00 -3.97 -5.30
N ARG A 122 -11.81 -4.51 -5.02
CA ARG A 122 -11.64 -5.87 -4.50
C ARG A 122 -12.25 -6.04 -3.13
N PHE A 123 -12.10 -5.06 -2.25
CA PHE A 123 -12.67 -5.10 -0.90
C PHE A 123 -14.19 -5.17 -0.98
N ALA A 124 -14.82 -4.35 -1.81
CA ALA A 124 -16.26 -4.43 -2.07
C ALA A 124 -16.69 -5.79 -2.63
N ALA A 125 -15.91 -6.37 -3.55
CA ALA A 125 -16.22 -7.67 -4.16
C ALA A 125 -15.96 -8.88 -3.25
N LEU A 126 -15.09 -8.75 -2.24
CA LEU A 126 -14.69 -9.81 -1.32
C LEU A 126 -15.37 -9.72 0.05
N ALA A 127 -16.01 -8.59 0.36
CA ALA A 127 -16.73 -8.41 1.61
C ALA A 127 -17.85 -9.47 1.77
N PRO A 128 -18.11 -9.93 3.02
CA PRO A 128 -19.29 -10.73 3.31
C PRO A 128 -20.59 -9.97 2.95
N PRO A 129 -21.73 -10.68 2.84
CA PRO A 129 -23.01 -10.07 2.50
C PRO A 129 -23.40 -8.95 3.48
N GLU A 130 -23.92 -7.86 2.94
CA GLU A 130 -24.36 -6.69 3.71
C GLU A 130 -25.30 -7.09 4.87
N ASN A 131 -25.14 -6.42 6.02
CA ASN A 131 -25.85 -6.67 7.28
C ASN A 131 -25.50 -7.97 8.02
N THR A 132 -24.43 -8.67 7.61
CA THR A 132 -23.86 -9.76 8.40
C THR A 132 -22.77 -9.20 9.32
N ALA A 133 -22.90 -9.39 10.64
CA ALA A 133 -21.80 -9.06 11.54
C ALA A 133 -20.56 -9.89 11.19
N ALA A 134 -19.36 -9.32 11.31
CA ALA A 134 -18.15 -10.00 10.86
C ALA A 134 -17.94 -11.39 11.52
N SER A 135 -18.29 -11.51 12.80
CA SER A 135 -18.21 -12.75 13.57
C SER A 135 -19.29 -13.78 13.23
N SER A 136 -20.38 -13.38 12.57
CA SER A 136 -21.46 -14.28 12.15
C SER A 136 -21.40 -14.66 10.67
N ALA A 137 -20.51 -14.04 9.90
CA ALA A 137 -20.25 -14.42 8.52
C ALA A 137 -19.57 -15.80 8.45
N ASP A 138 -19.91 -16.56 7.40
CA ASP A 138 -19.26 -17.85 7.14
C ASP A 138 -17.75 -17.65 6.96
N LEU A 139 -16.94 -18.50 7.62
CA LEU A 139 -15.48 -18.48 7.55
C LEU A 139 -14.96 -18.51 6.11
N TRP A 140 -15.71 -19.16 5.22
CA TRP A 140 -15.39 -19.21 3.80
C TRP A 140 -15.17 -17.83 3.16
N TYR A 141 -15.93 -16.79 3.55
CA TYR A 141 -15.75 -15.44 2.99
C TYR A 141 -14.37 -14.88 3.34
N TRP A 142 -13.97 -15.06 4.60
CA TRP A 142 -12.69 -14.59 5.11
C TRP A 142 -11.51 -15.37 4.56
N GLU A 143 -11.64 -16.70 4.42
CA GLU A 143 -10.62 -17.54 3.78
C GLU A 143 -10.42 -17.11 2.32
N ARG A 144 -11.51 -16.98 1.56
CA ARG A 144 -11.49 -16.53 0.17
C ARG A 144 -10.85 -15.15 0.04
N ALA A 145 -11.25 -14.19 0.88
CA ALA A 145 -10.72 -12.83 0.83
C ALA A 145 -9.21 -12.82 1.11
N CYS A 146 -8.77 -13.49 2.18
CA CYS A 146 -7.36 -13.58 2.54
C CYS A 146 -6.52 -14.20 1.42
N THR A 147 -6.94 -15.35 0.87
CA THR A 147 -6.24 -16.00 -0.24
C THR A 147 -6.10 -15.05 -1.44
N ARG A 148 -7.18 -14.38 -1.85
CA ARG A 148 -7.17 -13.49 -3.01
C ARG A 148 -6.31 -12.24 -2.80
N LEU A 149 -6.35 -11.67 -1.60
CA LEU A 149 -5.57 -10.49 -1.24
C LEU A 149 -4.08 -10.80 -1.13
N VAL A 150 -3.71 -11.93 -0.52
CA VAL A 150 -2.31 -12.40 -0.48
C VAL A 150 -1.78 -12.60 -1.90
N THR A 151 -2.53 -13.26 -2.77
CA THR A 151 -2.10 -13.48 -4.17
C THR A 151 -1.92 -12.17 -4.93
N VAL A 152 -2.88 -11.25 -4.87
CA VAL A 152 -2.76 -9.99 -5.65
C VAL A 152 -1.61 -9.12 -5.12
N VAL A 153 -1.38 -9.09 -3.81
CA VAL A 153 -0.23 -8.36 -3.25
C VAL A 153 1.07 -9.01 -3.71
N ALA A 154 1.21 -10.33 -3.56
CA ALA A 154 2.42 -11.05 -3.99
C ALA A 154 2.70 -10.84 -5.49
N ASP A 155 1.68 -10.87 -6.35
CA ASP A 155 1.85 -10.58 -7.78
C ASP A 155 2.28 -9.13 -8.02
N ARG A 156 1.64 -8.17 -7.32
CA ARG A 156 1.90 -6.73 -7.50
C ARG A 156 3.29 -6.32 -7.04
N THR A 157 3.74 -6.86 -5.91
CA THR A 157 5.07 -6.61 -5.33
C THR A 157 6.11 -7.59 -5.88
N GLN A 158 5.73 -8.47 -6.81
CA GLN A 158 6.57 -9.55 -7.34
C GLN A 158 7.15 -10.49 -6.27
N ALA A 159 6.53 -10.52 -5.09
CA ALA A 159 7.03 -11.17 -3.88
C ALA A 159 8.51 -10.87 -3.58
N ASP A 160 8.94 -9.64 -3.91
CA ASP A 160 10.30 -9.16 -3.75
C ASP A 160 10.64 -8.89 -2.27
N SER A 161 11.70 -8.16 -1.93
CA SER A 161 12.02 -7.80 -0.56
C SER A 161 10.84 -7.12 0.15
N GLY A 162 10.68 -7.37 1.46
CA GLY A 162 9.71 -6.67 2.33
C GLY A 162 8.22 -6.85 2.02
N TRP A 163 7.83 -7.55 0.95
CA TRP A 163 6.45 -7.55 0.43
C TRP A 163 5.37 -7.95 1.44
N TYR A 164 5.70 -8.85 2.37
CA TYR A 164 4.78 -9.35 3.37
C TYR A 164 4.33 -8.23 4.35
N GLY A 165 5.14 -7.18 4.55
CA GLY A 165 4.75 -6.02 5.34
C GLY A 165 3.54 -5.29 4.73
N HIS A 166 3.58 -5.05 3.41
CA HIS A 166 2.44 -4.50 2.68
C HIS A 166 1.27 -5.49 2.63
N CYS A 167 1.53 -6.79 2.48
CA CYS A 167 0.48 -7.80 2.54
C CYS A 167 -0.30 -7.77 3.86
N MET A 168 0.41 -7.67 4.99
CA MET A 168 -0.19 -7.53 6.31
C MET A 168 -0.95 -6.22 6.44
N GLN A 169 -0.45 -5.13 5.86
CA GLN A 169 -1.17 -3.85 5.83
C GLN A 169 -2.48 -3.94 5.03
N VAL A 170 -2.47 -4.55 3.84
CA VAL A 170 -3.68 -4.74 3.02
C VAL A 170 -4.72 -5.62 3.71
N LEU A 171 -4.30 -6.68 4.40
CA LEU A 171 -5.22 -7.51 5.18
C LEU A 171 -5.84 -6.72 6.35
N ARG A 172 -5.06 -5.89 7.06
CA ARG A 172 -5.60 -4.99 8.09
C ARG A 172 -6.58 -3.99 7.51
N TRP A 173 -6.28 -3.42 6.33
CA TRP A 173 -7.19 -2.52 5.64
C TRP A 173 -8.49 -3.18 5.24
N PHE A 174 -8.45 -4.43 4.76
CA PHE A 174 -9.65 -5.17 4.43
C PHE A 174 -10.53 -5.43 5.66
N LEU A 175 -9.92 -5.76 6.81
CA LEU A 175 -10.67 -5.91 8.07
C LEU A 175 -11.30 -4.59 8.50
N ALA A 176 -10.57 -3.48 8.42
CA ALA A 176 -11.08 -2.13 8.72
C ALA A 176 -12.21 -1.71 7.77
N TYR A 177 -12.12 -2.04 6.48
CA TYR A 177 -13.20 -1.83 5.50
C TYR A 177 -14.50 -2.54 5.92
N ASN A 178 -14.37 -3.72 6.54
CA ASN A 178 -15.50 -4.50 7.07
C ASN A 178 -15.88 -4.11 8.52
N GLY A 179 -15.38 -2.98 9.02
CA GLY A 179 -15.76 -2.42 10.32
C GLY A 179 -15.11 -3.09 11.54
N ILE A 180 -14.06 -3.90 11.35
CA ILE A 180 -13.29 -4.48 12.45
C ILE A 180 -12.32 -3.42 12.98
N ASP A 181 -12.23 -3.32 14.31
CA ASP A 181 -11.35 -2.36 14.99
C ASP A 181 -9.87 -2.58 14.63
N GLU A 182 -9.10 -1.50 14.59
CA GLU A 182 -7.70 -1.53 14.16
C GLU A 182 -6.84 -2.45 15.04
N GLY A 183 -7.03 -2.43 16.36
CA GLY A 183 -6.29 -3.30 17.28
C GLY A 183 -6.65 -4.77 17.11
N GLN A 184 -7.93 -5.06 16.84
CA GLN A 184 -8.37 -6.42 16.52
C GLN A 184 -7.82 -6.90 15.18
N ALA A 185 -7.81 -6.02 14.17
CA ALA A 185 -7.28 -6.32 12.85
C ALA A 185 -5.78 -6.62 12.91
N GLU A 186 -5.02 -5.84 13.69
CA GLU A 186 -3.59 -6.09 13.93
C GLU A 186 -3.38 -7.46 14.57
N GLU A 187 -4.07 -7.77 15.67
CA GLU A 187 -3.94 -9.07 16.35
C GLU A 187 -4.28 -10.25 15.42
N ILE A 188 -5.35 -10.15 14.63
CA ILE A 188 -5.77 -11.21 13.71
C ILE A 188 -4.69 -11.43 12.63
N VAL A 189 -4.16 -10.36 12.05
CA VAL A 189 -3.19 -10.44 10.96
C VAL A 189 -1.83 -10.94 11.45
N GLU A 190 -1.34 -10.43 12.58
CA GLU A 190 -0.08 -10.89 13.20
C GLU A 190 -0.15 -12.39 13.53
N ASN A 191 -1.25 -12.85 14.12
CA ASN A 191 -1.43 -14.27 14.43
C ASN A 191 -1.57 -15.17 13.18
N ALA A 192 -2.12 -14.64 12.09
CA ALA A 192 -2.32 -15.40 10.86
C ALA A 192 -1.04 -15.47 10.01
N VAL A 193 -0.35 -14.35 9.82
CA VAL A 193 0.72 -14.14 8.85
C VAL A 193 2.11 -14.14 9.50
N GLY A 194 2.22 -13.76 10.78
CA GLY A 194 3.48 -13.58 11.49
C GLY A 194 4.46 -14.74 11.28
N GLY A 195 5.59 -14.45 10.65
CA GLY A 195 6.66 -15.41 10.37
C GLY A 195 6.31 -16.53 9.38
N GLN A 196 5.20 -16.44 8.63
CA GLN A 196 4.83 -17.44 7.62
C GLN A 196 5.35 -17.12 6.22
N PHE A 197 5.54 -15.83 5.91
CA PHE A 197 6.08 -15.38 4.63
C PHE A 197 7.55 -15.00 4.74
N GLY A 198 8.29 -15.17 3.64
CA GLY A 198 9.68 -14.75 3.51
C GLY A 198 9.84 -13.67 2.46
N SER A 199 10.92 -12.88 2.56
CA SER A 199 11.36 -11.98 1.49
C SER A 199 11.82 -12.78 0.27
N TRP A 200 11.67 -12.20 -0.93
CA TRP A 200 12.16 -12.77 -2.19
C TRP A 200 11.55 -14.11 -2.61
N ILE A 201 10.39 -14.45 -2.04
CA ILE A 201 9.72 -15.72 -2.31
C ILE A 201 8.20 -15.54 -2.26
N ALA A 202 7.56 -15.91 -3.37
CA ALA A 202 6.10 -16.04 -3.40
C ALA A 202 5.68 -17.22 -2.50
N PRO A 203 4.60 -17.08 -1.72
CA PRO A 203 4.17 -18.14 -0.83
C PRO A 203 3.58 -19.31 -1.64
N ASP A 204 3.96 -20.54 -1.27
CA ASP A 204 3.35 -21.74 -1.84
C ASP A 204 1.88 -21.87 -1.41
N VAL A 205 1.07 -22.56 -2.21
CA VAL A 205 -0.37 -22.79 -1.95
C VAL A 205 -0.66 -23.29 -0.53
N PRO A 206 0.06 -24.28 0.05
CA PRO A 206 -0.21 -24.75 1.40
C PRO A 206 0.05 -23.69 2.48
N VAL A 207 0.97 -22.76 2.24
CA VAL A 207 1.24 -21.64 3.16
C VAL A 207 0.07 -20.66 3.12
N VAL A 208 -0.39 -20.31 1.92
CA VAL A 208 -1.56 -19.43 1.73
C VAL A 208 -2.82 -20.04 2.36
N ASP A 209 -3.06 -21.34 2.19
CA ASP A 209 -4.19 -22.05 2.78
C ASP A 209 -4.14 -22.04 4.32
N ALA A 210 -2.95 -22.23 4.90
CA ALA A 210 -2.77 -22.18 6.35
C ALA A 210 -3.01 -20.76 6.91
N VAL A 211 -2.51 -19.74 6.22
CA VAL A 211 -2.69 -18.33 6.57
C VAL A 211 -4.17 -17.94 6.47
N SER A 212 -4.84 -18.26 5.37
CA SER A 212 -6.25 -17.91 5.16
C SER A 212 -7.16 -18.58 6.19
N SER A 213 -6.90 -19.85 6.50
CA SER A 213 -7.63 -20.58 7.54
C SER A 213 -7.45 -19.96 8.94
N ARG A 214 -6.23 -19.50 9.28
CA ARG A 214 -5.97 -18.83 10.56
C ARG A 214 -6.64 -17.46 10.62
N PHE A 215 -6.53 -16.68 9.54
CA PHE A 215 -7.16 -15.38 9.40
C PHE A 215 -8.67 -15.46 9.62
N ALA A 216 -9.36 -16.38 8.92
CA ALA A 216 -10.79 -16.57 9.07
C ALA A 216 -11.20 -16.95 10.50
N ARG A 217 -10.47 -17.87 11.14
CA ARG A 217 -10.72 -18.23 12.55
C ARG A 217 -10.51 -17.05 13.51
N GLY A 218 -9.53 -16.19 13.23
CA GLY A 218 -9.31 -14.95 14.00
C GLY A 218 -10.55 -14.06 13.95
N VAL A 219 -11.10 -13.82 12.75
CA VAL A 219 -12.31 -13.01 12.57
C VAL A 219 -13.53 -13.64 13.24
N GLY A 220 -13.74 -14.96 13.08
CA GLY A 220 -14.83 -15.68 13.73
C GLY A 220 -14.73 -15.74 15.27
N GLY A 221 -13.56 -15.43 15.82
CA GLY A 221 -13.31 -15.36 17.26
C GLY A 221 -13.65 -14.01 17.90
N ILE A 222 -13.99 -12.99 17.11
CA ILE A 222 -14.36 -11.66 17.60
C ILE A 222 -15.66 -11.76 18.41
N ARG A 223 -15.62 -11.24 19.65
CA ARG A 223 -16.75 -11.24 20.61
C ARG A 223 -17.50 -9.93 20.60
#